data_AF-A0A239CEL0-F1
#
_entry.id   AF-A0A239CEL0-F1
#
_cell.length_a   1.000
_cell.length_b   1.000
_cell.length_c   1.000
_cell.angle_alpha   90.00
_cell.angle_beta   90.00
_cell.angle_gamma   90.00
#
_symmetry.space_group_name_H-M   'P 1'
#
loop_
_entity.id
_entity.type
_entity.pdbx_description
1 polymer ?
#
loop_
_entity_poly.entity_id
_entity_poly.type
_entity_poly.pdbx_seq_one_letter_code
_entity_poly.pdbx_strand_id
1 'polypeptide(L)' 'MKRIYSVTAALICATFILSACATVAGGMIGGGVGRMAGDEDAGRMIGAGIGMMIDISD' A
#
# COMPACT_ATOMS: atom_id res chain seq x y z
N MET A 1 -20.95 -23.87 -0.12
CA MET A 1 -19.96 -23.31 0.83
C MET A 1 -18.68 -22.81 0.13
N LYS A 2 -17.96 -23.61 -0.66
CA LYS A 2 -16.71 -23.20 -1.36
C LYS A 2 -16.81 -21.91 -2.20
N ARG A 3 -17.91 -21.71 -2.93
CA ARG A 3 -18.17 -20.51 -3.73
C ARG A 3 -18.35 -19.22 -2.91
N ILE A 4 -18.88 -19.33 -1.70
CA ILE A 4 -19.19 -18.16 -0.85
C ILE A 4 -17.88 -17.58 -0.30
N TYR A 5 -16.93 -18.44 0.09
CA TYR A 5 -15.60 -18.02 0.55
C TYR A 5 -14.75 -17.36 -0.54
N SER A 6 -14.89 -17.80 -1.80
CA SER A 6 -14.17 -17.18 -2.92
C SER A 6 -14.68 -15.76 -3.21
N VAL A 7 -15.98 -15.52 -3.06
CA VAL A 7 -16.58 -14.20 -3.28
C VAL A 7 -16.21 -13.24 -2.16
N THR A 8 -16.20 -13.69 -0.90
CA THR A 8 -15.77 -12.85 0.23
C THR A 8 -14.28 -12.52 0.15
N ALA A 9 -13.42 -13.47 -0.24
CA ALA A 9 -11.99 -13.19 -0.44
C ALA A 9 -11.74 -12.16 -1.56
N ALA A 10 -12.49 -12.26 -2.67
CA ALA A 10 -12.39 -11.30 -3.77
C ALA A 10 -12.87 -9.90 -3.35
N LEU A 11 -13.93 -9.81 -2.56
CA LEU A 11 -14.43 -8.54 -2.01
C LEU A 11 -13.41 -7.86 -1.08
N ILE A 12 -12.79 -8.61 -0.17
CA ILE A 12 -11.76 -8.09 0.73
C ILE A 12 -10.54 -7.60 -0.08
N CYS A 13 -10.14 -8.35 -1.12
CA CYS A 13 -9.03 -7.97 -1.97
C CYS A 13 -9.37 -6.70 -2.77
N ALA A 14 -10.60 -6.58 -3.28
CA ALA A 14 -11.05 -5.39 -3.99
C ALA A 14 -11.10 -4.14 -3.10
N THR A 15 -11.54 -4.27 -1.84
CA THR A 15 -11.54 -3.15 -0.89
C THR A 15 -10.12 -2.72 -0.51
N PHE A 16 -9.18 -3.67 -0.37
CA PHE A 16 -7.76 -3.36 -0.15
C PHE A 16 -7.14 -2.62 -1.32
N ILE A 17 -7.46 -3.02 -2.55
CA ILE A 17 -6.92 -2.39 -3.77
C ILE A 17 -7.47 -0.97 -3.95
N LEU A 18 -8.75 -0.75 -3.65
CA LEU A 18 -9.39 0.58 -3.77
C LEU A 18 -8.93 1.54 -2.67
N SER A 19 -8.52 1.04 -1.50
CA SER A 19 -7.99 1.86 -0.41
C SER A 19 -6.50 2.22 -0.59
N ALA A 20 -5.75 1.58 -1.50
CA ALA A 20 -4.28 1.65 -1.56
C ALA A 20 -3.67 3.01 -2.02
N CYS A 21 -4.42 4.11 -1.96
CA CYS A 21 -4.01 5.42 -2.44
C CYS A 21 -2.81 5.97 -1.65
N ALA A 22 -2.81 5.85 -0.32
CA ALA A 22 -1.71 6.35 0.50
C ALA A 22 -0.47 5.45 0.40
N THR A 23 -0.61 4.15 0.14
CA THR A 23 0.50 3.22 -0.14
C THR A 23 1.26 3.64 -1.39
N VAL A 24 0.53 3.90 -2.49
CA VAL A 24 1.15 4.30 -3.76
C VAL A 24 1.77 5.69 -3.64
N ALA A 25 1.03 6.65 -3.08
CA ALA A 25 1.55 8.01 -2.86
C ALA A 25 2.75 8.01 -1.92
N GLY A 26 2.67 7.28 -0.81
CA GLY A 26 3.72 7.11 0.18
C GLY A 26 4.96 6.47 -0.42
N GLY A 27 4.83 5.43 -1.26
CA GLY A 27 5.95 4.84 -1.99
C GLY A 27 6.61 5.84 -2.95
N MET A 28 5.83 6.59 -3.71
CA MET A 28 6.38 7.60 -4.64
C MET A 28 7.10 8.74 -3.92
N ILE A 29 6.51 9.27 -2.84
CA ILE A 29 7.11 10.34 -2.04
C ILE A 29 8.34 9.80 -1.30
N GLY A 30 8.22 8.63 -0.67
CA GLY A 30 9.29 7.97 0.06
C GLY A 30 10.49 7.64 -0.82
N GLY A 31 10.28 7.11 -2.04
CA GLY A 31 11.36 6.94 -3.01
C GLY A 31 11.94 8.27 -3.45
N GLY A 32 11.08 9.29 -3.56
CA GLY A 32 11.45 10.67 -3.84
C GLY A 32 12.35 11.32 -2.79
N VAL A 33 12.20 10.95 -1.51
CA VAL A 33 13.05 11.37 -0.39
C VAL A 33 14.27 10.47 -0.28
N GLY A 34 14.09 9.16 -0.46
CA GLY A 34 15.16 8.15 -0.43
C GLY A 34 16.26 8.44 -1.43
N ARG A 35 15.91 8.80 -2.67
CA ARG A 35 16.88 9.22 -3.70
C ARG A 35 17.69 10.45 -3.28
N MET A 36 17.12 11.36 -2.48
CA MET A 36 17.84 12.52 -1.93
C MET A 36 18.72 12.14 -0.73
N ALA A 37 18.27 11.16 0.06
CA ALA A 37 18.98 10.63 1.21
C ALA A 37 20.07 9.60 0.86
N GLY A 38 20.16 9.17 -0.41
CA GLY A 38 21.17 8.24 -0.92
C GLY A 38 20.72 6.78 -1.03
N ASP A 39 19.47 6.47 -0.70
CA ASP A 39 18.89 5.13 -0.83
C ASP A 39 17.40 5.23 -1.22
N GLU A 40 17.15 5.18 -2.53
CA GLU A 40 15.80 5.28 -3.11
C GLU A 40 14.91 4.10 -2.73
N ASP A 41 15.46 2.88 -2.72
CA ASP A 41 14.67 1.68 -2.45
C ASP A 41 14.26 1.60 -0.99
N ALA A 42 15.17 1.93 -0.06
CA ALA A 42 14.82 2.04 1.36
C ALA A 42 13.74 3.11 1.58
N GLY A 43 13.90 4.30 0.98
CA GLY A 43 12.90 5.36 1.08
C GLY A 43 11.54 4.95 0.51
N ARG A 44 11.52 4.27 -0.63
CA ARG A 44 10.29 3.77 -1.27
C ARG A 44 9.59 2.75 -0.38
N MET A 45 10.34 1.82 0.23
CA MET A 45 9.80 0.80 1.13
C MET A 45 9.24 1.41 2.42
N ILE A 46 9.95 2.38 3.02
CA ILE A 46 9.47 3.09 4.21
C ILE A 46 8.18 3.86 3.90
N GLY A 47 8.18 4.63 2.81
CA GLY A 47 7.03 5.42 2.40
C GLY A 47 5.81 4.56 2.04
N ALA A 48 6.01 3.46 1.30
CA ALA A 48 4.94 2.51 1.00
C ALA A 48 4.44 1.82 2.28
N GLY A 49 5.33 1.49 3.22
CA GLY A 49 4.97 0.89 4.51
C GLY A 49 4.11 1.80 5.38
N ILE A 50 4.46 3.09 5.48
CA ILE A 50 3.64 4.09 6.18
C ILE A 50 2.30 4.28 5.46
N GLY A 51 2.32 4.35 4.12
CA GLY A 51 1.12 4.45 3.31
C GLY A 51 0.16 3.28 3.52
N MET A 52 0.66 2.05 3.63
CA MET A 52 -0.18 0.88 3.99
C MET A 52 -0.81 1.02 5.38
N MET A 53 -0.11 1.59 6.37
CA MET A 53 -0.71 1.82 7.69
C MET A 53 -1.85 2.84 7.63
N ILE A 54 -1.71 3.87 6.79
CA ILE A 54 -2.76 4.88 6.59
C ILE A 54 -3.95 4.27 5.87
N ASP A 55 -3.74 3.51 4.79
CA ASP A 55 -4.81 2.86 4.04
C ASP A 55 -5.58 1.79 4.85
N ILE A 56 -4.98 1.27 5.93
CA ILE A 56 -5.63 0.38 6.90
C ILE A 56 -6.43 1.19 7.95
N SER A 57 -6.00 2.43 8.22
CA SER A 57 -6.59 3.29 9.26
C SER A 57 -7.71 4.19 8.75
N ASP A 58 -7.72 4.48 7.45
CA ASP A 58 -8.79 5.17 6.70
C ASP A 58 -9.91 4.19 6.31
#